data_AF-A0A7J2SVT5-F1
#
_entry.id   AF-A0A7J2SVT5-F1
#
_cell.length_a   1.000
_cell.length_b   1.000
_cell.length_c   1.000
_cell.angle_alpha   90.00
_cell.angle_beta   90.00
_cell.angle_gamma   90.00
#
_symmetry.space_group_name_H-M   'P 1'
#
loop_
_entity.id
_entity.type
_entity.pdbx_description
1 polymer ?
#
loop_
_entity_poly.entity_id
_entity_poly.type
_entity_poly.pdbx_seq_one_letter_code
_entity_poly.pdbx_strand_id
1 'polypeptide(L)'
;MNERILVLVVDRDDDIGRKTPYRSPIIGRDNILSVAQTFALSDPEDSDLNTIYAAIKLYDELKEEGKDVEIAIICGNESADRTADEKIERELQEVLRITKPTGAYLVTDGAEDEYVVPIITSYVPIKSVQRIVIKQA
;
A
#
# COMPACT_ATOMS: atom_id res chain seq x y z
N MET A 1 7.25 17.81 16.55
CA MET A 1 7.55 16.44 16.10
C MET A 1 7.92 16.54 14.63
N ASN A 2 8.98 15.86 14.18
CA ASN A 2 9.30 15.83 12.76
C ASN A 2 8.21 15.08 12.02
N GLU A 3 7.88 15.56 10.82
CA GLU A 3 6.91 14.90 9.96
C GLU A 3 7.48 13.56 9.51
N ARG A 4 6.73 12.48 9.78
CA ARG A 4 7.01 11.14 9.28
C ARG A 4 5.91 10.71 8.34
N ILE A 5 6.28 10.32 7.13
CA ILE A 5 5.35 9.94 6.07
C ILE A 5 5.30 8.42 5.93
N LEU A 6 4.10 7.88 5.76
CA LEU A 6 3.89 6.50 5.31
C LEU A 6 3.41 6.53 3.86
N VAL A 7 4.16 5.92 2.94
CA VAL A 7 3.63 5.56 1.63
C VAL A 7 2.88 4.24 1.80
N LEU A 8 1.58 4.25 1.55
CA LEU A 8 0.70 3.11 1.81
C LEU A 8 0.06 2.64 0.51
N VAL A 9 0.24 1.35 0.20
CA VAL A 9 -0.54 0.63 -0.81
C VAL A 9 -1.60 -0.19 -0.10
N VAL A 10 -2.78 -0.25 -0.69
CA VAL A 10 -3.89 -1.09 -0.21
C VAL A 10 -4.35 -1.96 -1.35
N ASP A 11 -4.50 -3.25 -1.07
CA ASP A 11 -5.05 -4.27 -1.97
C ASP A 11 -6.24 -4.90 -1.24
N ARG A 12 -7.45 -4.43 -1.54
CA ARG A 12 -8.63 -4.78 -0.72
C ARG A 12 -9.09 -6.23 -0.91
N ASP A 13 -8.85 -6.84 -2.06
CA ASP A 13 -9.28 -8.20 -2.42
C ASP A 13 -8.15 -9.26 -2.35
N ASP A 14 -7.00 -8.89 -1.78
CA ASP A 14 -5.87 -9.77 -1.46
C ASP A 14 -5.23 -10.41 -2.69
N ASP A 15 -5.21 -9.70 -3.83
CA ASP A 15 -4.57 -10.17 -5.05
C ASP A 15 -3.07 -10.42 -4.84
N ILE A 16 -2.40 -9.63 -4.01
CA ILE A 16 -1.00 -9.85 -3.60
C ILE A 16 -0.87 -11.17 -2.83
N GLY A 17 -1.76 -11.44 -1.87
CA GLY A 17 -1.74 -12.65 -1.05
C GLY A 17 -2.09 -13.93 -1.83
N ARG A 18 -2.87 -13.78 -2.90
CA ARG A 18 -3.29 -14.84 -3.83
C ARG A 18 -2.24 -15.15 -4.89
N LYS A 19 -1.55 -14.14 -5.40
CA LYS A 19 -0.60 -14.24 -6.53
C LYS A 19 0.86 -14.33 -6.07
N THR A 20 1.13 -14.20 -4.78
CA THR A 20 2.48 -14.28 -4.21
C THR A 20 2.52 -15.13 -2.93
N PRO A 21 3.70 -15.64 -2.51
CA PRO A 21 3.84 -16.35 -1.24
C PRO A 21 3.91 -15.42 -0.02
N TYR A 22 3.78 -14.11 -0.22
CA TYR A 22 3.91 -13.13 0.85
C TYR A 22 2.60 -12.99 1.66
N ARG A 23 2.72 -12.46 2.87
CA ARG A 23 1.62 -12.20 3.78
C ARG A 23 1.67 -10.76 4.24
N SER A 24 0.54 -10.08 4.18
CA SER A 24 0.35 -8.73 4.67
C SER A 24 0.23 -8.70 6.21
N PRO A 25 0.59 -7.57 6.86
CA PRO A 25 1.14 -6.37 6.26
C PRO A 25 2.62 -6.54 5.88
N ILE A 26 3.04 -5.87 4.82
CA ILE A 26 4.43 -5.89 4.33
C ILE A 26 5.02 -4.51 4.52
N ILE A 27 6.10 -4.39 5.29
CA ILE A 27 6.74 -3.11 5.62
C ILE A 27 8.16 -3.09 5.06
N GLY A 28 8.58 -1.95 4.53
CA GLY A 28 9.94 -1.70 4.09
C GLY A 28 10.14 -1.91 2.59
N ARG A 29 10.93 -1.01 2.00
CA ARG A 29 11.14 -0.89 0.56
C ARG A 29 11.59 -2.19 -0.11
N ASP A 30 12.62 -2.86 0.43
CA ASP A 30 13.20 -4.05 -0.21
C ASP A 30 12.29 -5.28 -0.12
N ASN A 31 11.50 -5.38 0.96
CA ASN A 31 10.48 -6.41 1.09
C ASN A 31 9.40 -6.23 0.01
N ILE A 32 8.94 -4.99 -0.17
CA ILE A 32 7.93 -4.63 -1.17
C ILE A 32 8.45 -4.81 -2.59
N LEU A 33 9.73 -4.50 -2.86
CA LEU A 33 10.35 -4.78 -4.16
C LEU A 33 10.36 -6.29 -4.46
N SER A 34 10.64 -7.13 -3.46
CA SER A 34 10.62 -8.59 -3.62
C SER A 34 9.23 -9.13 -3.93
N VAL A 35 8.19 -8.55 -3.30
CA VAL A 35 6.78 -8.83 -3.61
C VAL A 35 6.48 -8.46 -5.05
N ALA A 36 6.81 -7.23 -5.47
CA ALA A 36 6.55 -6.74 -6.83
C ALA A 36 7.22 -7.61 -7.90
N GLN A 37 8.45 -8.05 -7.66
CA GLN A 37 9.18 -8.94 -8.57
C GLN A 37 8.53 -10.32 -8.65
N THR A 38 8.08 -10.87 -7.51
CA THR A 38 7.43 -12.18 -7.48
C THR A 38 6.04 -12.13 -8.12
N PHE A 39 5.27 -11.08 -7.85
CA PHE A 39 3.96 -10.84 -8.46
C PHE A 39 4.13 -10.71 -9.98
N ALA A 40 5.10 -9.92 -10.47
CA ALA A 40 5.32 -9.74 -11.90
C ALA A 40 5.65 -11.04 -12.65
N LEU A 41 6.29 -12.01 -11.98
CA LEU A 41 6.55 -13.33 -12.54
C LEU A 41 5.31 -14.23 -12.54
N SER A 42 4.35 -13.99 -11.65
CA SER A 42 3.11 -14.76 -11.54
C SER A 42 2.02 -14.23 -12.47
N ASP A 43 1.82 -12.91 -12.52
CA ASP A 43 0.73 -12.27 -13.26
C ASP A 43 1.16 -10.86 -13.75
N PRO A 44 1.91 -10.76 -14.86
CA PRO A 44 2.48 -9.50 -15.34
C PRO A 44 1.47 -8.50 -15.92
N GLU A 45 0.21 -8.91 -16.13
CA GLU A 45 -0.84 -8.05 -16.73
C GLU A 45 -1.64 -7.29 -15.66
N ASP A 46 -1.42 -7.62 -14.38
CA ASP A 46 -2.14 -7.02 -13.27
C ASP A 46 -1.74 -5.56 -13.00
N SER A 47 -2.73 -4.71 -12.71
CA SER A 47 -2.50 -3.29 -12.47
C SER A 47 -1.90 -2.97 -11.10
N ASP A 48 -2.06 -3.85 -10.10
CA ASP A 48 -1.46 -3.71 -8.77
C ASP A 48 0.06 -3.62 -8.84
N LEU A 49 0.67 -4.27 -9.83
CA LEU A 49 2.11 -4.17 -10.09
C LEU A 49 2.53 -2.72 -10.27
N ASN A 50 1.79 -1.97 -11.11
CA ASN A 50 2.08 -0.57 -11.36
C ASN A 50 1.85 0.28 -10.11
N THR A 51 0.85 -0.06 -9.29
CA THR A 51 0.59 0.57 -8.00
C THR A 51 1.77 0.39 -7.04
N ILE A 52 2.27 -0.84 -6.88
CA ILE A 52 3.40 -1.14 -6.01
C ILE A 52 4.68 -0.43 -6.50
N TYR A 53 4.99 -0.50 -7.79
CA TYR A 53 6.16 0.19 -8.34
C TYR A 53 6.06 1.71 -8.22
N ALA A 54 4.86 2.28 -8.37
CA ALA A 54 4.65 3.72 -8.16
C ALA A 54 4.86 4.11 -6.68
N ALA A 55 4.45 3.27 -5.74
CA ALA A 55 4.70 3.48 -4.31
C ALA A 55 6.20 3.41 -3.97
N ILE A 56 6.93 2.44 -4.52
CA ILE A 56 8.40 2.36 -4.37
C ILE A 56 9.06 3.64 -4.93
N LYS A 57 8.65 4.09 -6.12
CA LYS A 57 9.16 5.31 -6.73
C LYS A 57 8.92 6.53 -5.84
N LEU A 58 7.70 6.69 -5.32
CA LEU A 58 7.35 7.79 -4.41
C LEU A 58 8.17 7.75 -3.12
N TYR A 59 8.37 6.55 -2.55
CA TYR A 59 9.23 6.37 -1.39
C TYR A 59 10.66 6.82 -1.66
N ASP A 60 11.24 6.41 -2.79
CA ASP A 60 12.62 6.74 -3.17
C ASP A 60 12.78 8.25 -3.36
N GLU A 61 11.85 8.91 -4.06
CA GLU A 61 11.82 10.37 -4.22
C GLU A 61 11.79 11.10 -2.87
N LEU A 62 10.93 10.67 -1.95
CA LEU A 62 10.84 11.26 -0.61
C LEU A 62 12.10 11.03 0.22
N LYS A 63 12.75 9.86 0.07
CA LYS A 63 14.05 9.59 0.71
C LYS A 63 15.15 10.50 0.16
N GLU A 64 15.20 10.70 -1.15
CA GLU A 64 16.16 11.61 -1.81
C GLU A 64 15.96 13.07 -1.35
N GLU A 65 14.72 13.48 -1.11
CA GLU A 65 14.38 14.78 -0.51
C GLU A 65 14.77 14.90 0.98
N GLY A 66 15.29 13.84 1.60
CA GLY A 66 15.67 13.80 3.02
C GLY A 66 14.49 13.70 3.98
N LYS A 67 13.32 13.24 3.52
CA LYS A 67 12.13 13.04 4.37
C LYS A 67 12.28 11.78 5.23
N ASP A 68 11.70 11.83 6.44
CA ASP A 68 11.50 10.63 7.26
C ASP A 68 10.28 9.87 6.71
N VAL A 69 10.53 8.90 5.84
CA VAL A 69 9.50 8.12 5.16
C VAL A 69 9.68 6.62 5.39
N GLU A 70 8.55 5.93 5.53
CA GLU A 70 8.43 4.47 5.50
C GLU A 70 7.42 4.06 4.42
N ILE A 71 7.46 2.81 3.97
CA ILE A 71 6.51 2.26 2.99
C ILE A 71 5.90 0.96 3.49
N ALA A 72 4.60 0.77 3.25
CA ALA A 72 3.89 -0.46 3.59
C ALA A 72 2.81 -0.85 2.57
N ILE A 73 2.50 -2.15 2.54
CA ILE A 73 1.34 -2.75 1.88
C ILE A 73 0.45 -3.37 2.95
N ILE A 74 -0.85 -3.09 2.88
CA ILE A 74 -1.88 -3.81 3.66
C ILE A 74 -2.89 -4.42 2.70
N CYS A 75 -3.40 -5.60 3.05
CA CYS A 75 -4.34 -6.33 2.20
C CYS A 75 -5.62 -6.68 2.96
N GLY A 76 -6.73 -6.75 2.24
CA GLY A 76 -8.00 -7.29 2.73
C GLY A 76 -8.07 -8.80 2.57
N ASN A 77 -9.25 -9.32 2.24
CA ASN A 77 -9.49 -10.75 2.02
C ASN A 77 -10.12 -10.96 0.65
N GLU A 78 -10.01 -12.17 0.10
CA GLU A 78 -10.54 -12.54 -1.23
C GLU A 78 -12.02 -12.21 -1.46
N SER A 79 -12.83 -12.18 -0.40
CA SER A 79 -14.27 -11.91 -0.52
C SER A 79 -14.63 -10.42 -0.59
N ALA A 80 -13.67 -9.51 -0.38
CA ALA A 80 -13.84 -8.05 -0.39
C ALA A 80 -15.07 -7.55 0.42
N ASP A 81 -15.45 -8.30 1.45
CA ASP A 81 -16.62 -8.06 2.29
C ASP A 81 -16.24 -7.28 3.57
N ARG A 82 -17.17 -7.18 4.53
CA ARG A 82 -16.94 -6.53 5.83
C ARG A 82 -15.72 -7.09 6.57
N THR A 83 -15.36 -8.35 6.35
CA THR A 83 -14.19 -8.96 6.99
C THR A 83 -12.87 -8.48 6.38
N ALA A 84 -12.88 -8.06 5.12
CA ALA A 84 -11.72 -7.42 4.47
C ALA A 84 -11.41 -6.09 5.15
N ASP A 85 -12.43 -5.26 5.37
CA ASP A 85 -12.29 -3.97 6.05
C ASP A 85 -11.74 -4.14 7.50
N GLU A 86 -12.23 -5.15 8.23
CA GLU A 86 -11.74 -5.48 9.58
C GLU A 86 -10.28 -5.99 9.56
N LYS A 87 -9.83 -6.68 8.50
CA LYS A 87 -8.43 -7.10 8.35
C LYS A 87 -7.54 -5.89 8.06
N ILE A 88 -7.95 -5.05 7.12
CA ILE A 88 -7.24 -3.81 6.73
C ILE A 88 -7.06 -2.92 7.95
N GLU A 89 -8.09 -2.75 8.79
CA GLU A 89 -7.99 -1.98 10.03
C GLU A 89 -6.92 -2.56 10.99
N ARG A 90 -6.88 -3.88 11.18
CA ARG A 90 -5.89 -4.53 12.06
C ARG A 90 -4.47 -4.40 11.51
N GLU A 91 -4.29 -4.63 10.21
CA GLU A 91 -3.00 -4.50 9.55
C GLU A 91 -2.49 -3.06 9.58
N LEU A 92 -3.38 -2.09 9.34
CA LEU A 92 -3.06 -0.67 9.46
C LEU A 92 -2.60 -0.35 10.89
N GLN A 93 -3.31 -0.78 11.92
CA GLN A 93 -2.89 -0.55 13.31
C GLN A 93 -1.50 -1.13 13.60
N GLU A 94 -1.19 -2.32 13.06
CA GLU A 94 0.13 -2.92 13.18
C GLU A 94 1.21 -2.07 12.50
N VAL A 95 0.99 -1.66 11.25
CA VAL A 95 1.90 -0.78 10.50
C VAL A 95 2.12 0.54 11.24
N LEU A 96 1.05 1.17 11.74
CA LEU A 96 1.14 2.44 12.47
C LEU A 96 1.89 2.31 13.79
N ARG A 97 1.74 1.19 14.51
CA ARG A 97 2.48 0.92 15.75
C ARG A 97 3.99 0.83 15.50
N ILE A 98 4.39 0.21 14.39
CA ILE A 98 5.80 0.00 14.02
C ILE A 98 6.41 1.29 13.47
N THR A 99 5.72 1.91 12.50
CA THR A 99 6.28 3.01 11.69
C THR A 99 6.03 4.38 12.31
N LYS A 100 4.95 4.53 13.10
CA LYS A 100 4.54 5.76 13.81
C LYS A 100 4.49 7.01 12.90
N PRO A 101 3.78 6.97 11.77
CA PRO A 101 3.73 8.09 10.84
C PRO A 101 2.82 9.20 11.39
N THR A 102 3.06 10.41 10.93
CA THR A 102 2.20 11.59 11.19
C THR A 102 1.30 11.93 10.00
N GLY A 103 1.47 11.25 8.86
CA GLY A 103 0.63 11.37 7.68
C GLY A 103 0.92 10.25 6.69
N ALA A 104 -0.03 10.00 5.79
CA ALA A 104 0.10 8.95 4.77
C ALA A 104 -0.11 9.51 3.36
N TYR A 105 0.63 8.97 2.39
CA TYR A 105 0.33 9.05 0.97
C TYR A 105 -0.23 7.70 0.53
N LEU A 106 -1.49 7.69 0.14
CA LEU A 106 -2.15 6.49 -0.36
C LEU A 106 -1.87 6.33 -1.85
N VAL A 107 -1.44 5.16 -2.27
CA VAL A 107 -1.22 4.80 -3.68
C VAL A 107 -2.15 3.64 -4.02
N THR A 108 -2.94 3.79 -5.07
CA THR A 108 -3.98 2.84 -5.52
C THR A 108 -4.17 2.96 -7.03
N ASP A 109 -4.66 1.93 -7.71
CA ASP A 109 -5.09 1.98 -9.12
C ASP A 109 -6.62 2.06 -9.29
N GLY A 110 -7.39 1.80 -8.23
CA GLY A 110 -8.82 1.52 -8.33
C GLY A 110 -9.72 2.36 -7.43
N ALA A 111 -10.99 2.46 -7.83
CA ALA A 111 -12.03 3.01 -6.95
C ALA A 111 -12.42 2.04 -5.82
N GLU A 112 -12.14 0.74 -5.99
CA GLU A 112 -12.48 -0.27 -4.99
C GLU A 112 -11.59 -0.17 -3.74
N ASP A 113 -10.29 0.09 -3.86
CA ASP A 113 -9.44 0.31 -2.68
C ASP A 113 -9.74 1.66 -2.01
N GLU A 114 -10.23 2.65 -2.76
CA GLU A 114 -10.60 3.93 -2.16
C GLU A 114 -11.77 3.81 -1.15
N TYR A 115 -12.52 2.69 -1.13
CA TYR A 115 -13.51 2.43 -0.08
C TYR A 115 -12.90 2.36 1.32
N VAL A 116 -11.59 2.10 1.45
CA VAL A 116 -10.91 2.01 2.76
C VAL A 116 -10.38 3.36 3.24
N VAL A 117 -10.48 4.41 2.43
CA VAL A 117 -10.05 5.78 2.79
C VAL A 117 -10.64 6.27 4.12
N PRO A 118 -11.94 6.05 4.43
CA PRO A 118 -12.50 6.43 5.72
C PRO A 118 -11.88 5.67 6.90
N ILE A 119 -11.53 4.39 6.70
CA ILE A 119 -10.86 3.57 7.72
C ILE A 119 -9.48 4.17 7.97
N ILE A 120 -8.68 4.37 6.92
CA ILE A 120 -7.31 4.90 7.05
C ILE A 120 -7.32 6.29 7.71
N THR A 121 -8.21 7.18 7.26
CA THR A 121 -8.31 8.56 7.78
C THR A 121 -8.71 8.61 9.25
N SER A 122 -9.36 7.56 9.77
CA SER A 122 -9.71 7.46 11.20
C SER A 122 -8.48 7.24 12.09
N TYR A 123 -7.35 6.79 11.53
CA TYR A 123 -6.12 6.48 12.27
C TYR A 123 -4.93 7.39 11.92
N VAL A 124 -4.79 7.80 10.65
CA VAL A 124 -3.68 8.63 10.16
C VAL A 124 -4.20 9.59 9.10
N PRO A 125 -3.83 10.90 9.12
CA PRO A 125 -4.30 11.83 8.10
C PRO A 125 -3.69 11.47 6.74
N ILE A 126 -4.56 11.25 5.75
CA ILE A 126 -4.13 11.11 4.36
C ILE A 126 -3.79 12.50 3.82
N LYS A 127 -2.54 12.67 3.42
CA LYS A 127 -2.01 13.93 2.88
C LYS A 127 -2.25 14.03 1.38
N SER A 128 -2.25 12.90 0.67
CA SER A 128 -2.51 12.79 -0.75
C SER A 128 -2.97 11.38 -1.11
N VAL A 129 -3.79 11.27 -2.15
CA VAL A 129 -4.15 10.01 -2.80
C VAL A 129 -3.59 10.08 -4.22
N GLN A 130 -2.75 9.12 -4.58
CA GLN A 130 -2.14 9.01 -5.89
C GLN A 130 -2.75 7.82 -6.62
N ARG A 131 -3.62 8.11 -7.60
CA ARG A 131 -4.23 7.10 -8.46
C ARG A 131 -3.33 6.75 -9.64
N ILE A 132 -3.04 5.47 -9.82
CA ILE A 132 -2.23 4.94 -10.92
C ILE A 132 -3.16 4.45 -12.03
N VAL A 133 -2.90 4.90 -13.26
CA VAL A 133 -3.68 4.51 -14.44
C VAL A 133 -2.70 4.04 -15.51
N ILE A 134 -2.86 2.79 -15.94
CA ILE A 134 -2.04 2.21 -16.99
C ILE A 134 -2.51 2.73 -18.34
N LYS A 135 -1.57 3.21 -19.16
CA LYS A 135 -1.81 3.62 -20.54
C LYS A 135 -1.28 2.55 -21.47
N GLN A 136 -2.16 2.01 -22.31
CA GLN A 136 -1.80 1.11 -23.40
C GLN A 136 -1.98 1.88 -24.71
N ALA A 137 -1.03 1.73 -25.64
CA ALA A 137 -0.97 2.45 -26.91
C ALA A 137 -0.83 1.49 -28.09
#